data_AF-A0A846PB62-F1
#
_entry.id   AF-A0A846PB62-F1
#
_cell.length_a   1.000
_cell.length_b   1.000
_cell.length_c   1.000
_cell.angle_alpha   90.00
_cell.angle_beta   90.00
_cell.angle_gamma   90.00
#
_symmetry.space_group_name_H-M   'P 1'
#
loop_
_entity.id
_entity.type
_entity.pdbx_description
1 polymer ?
#
loop_
_entity_poly.entity_id
_entity_poly.type
_entity_poly.pdbx_seq_one_letter_code
_entity_poly.pdbx_strand_id
1 'polypeptide(L)'
;MSINRSVYHFVLEFILFFFGLGSFIFPSTIPFNWWIIPTFSLLLFLLEQRNSPRTNLKIAFIVGFFLMSFDFAFENIGTLLFGYWGTSGSSFSILAVPIEVMLTCFLGGAAWALYITSAHALFVLKFQNRFNGPLRTYLIVLDLFFFGMGGAAAEWSLIQ
;
A
#
# COMPACT_ATOMS: atom_id res chain seq x y z
N MET A 1 23.72 -12.04 1.79
CA MET A 1 22.97 -12.18 0.53
C MET A 1 23.01 -10.84 -0.18
N SER A 2 23.66 -10.74 -1.34
CA SER A 2 23.61 -9.50 -2.13
C SER A 2 22.20 -9.35 -2.68
N ILE A 3 21.54 -8.26 -2.31
CA ILE A 3 20.22 -7.91 -2.84
C ILE A 3 20.44 -7.37 -4.25
N ASN A 4 20.57 -8.26 -5.23
CA ASN A 4 20.75 -7.85 -6.63
C ASN A 4 19.37 -7.67 -7.26
N ARG A 5 18.69 -6.57 -6.93
CA ARG A 5 17.42 -6.20 -7.57
C ARG A 5 17.70 -5.81 -9.02
N SER A 6 17.22 -6.64 -9.94
CA SER A 6 17.25 -6.38 -11.38
C SER A 6 16.37 -5.17 -11.75
N VAL A 7 16.77 -4.43 -12.79
CA VAL A 7 15.98 -3.32 -13.37
C VAL A 7 14.56 -3.79 -13.75
N TYR A 8 14.39 -5.06 -14.13
CA TYR A 8 13.08 -5.64 -14.41
C TYR A 8 12.13 -5.62 -13.21
N HIS A 9 12.62 -5.69 -11.97
CA HIS A 9 11.79 -5.57 -10.78
C HIS A 9 11.26 -4.14 -10.61
N PHE A 10 12.11 -3.14 -10.81
CA PHE A 10 11.69 -1.73 -10.76
C PHE A 10 10.69 -1.39 -11.88
N VAL A 11 10.89 -1.92 -13.08
CA VAL A 11 9.94 -1.73 -14.19
C VAL A 11 8.60 -2.39 -13.88
N LEU A 12 8.62 -3.59 -13.29
CA LEU A 12 7.37 -4.28 -12.92
C LEU A 12 6.64 -3.57 -11.76
N GLU A 13 7.37 -3.14 -10.73
CA GLU A 13 6.82 -2.31 -9.64
C GLU A 13 6.21 -1.02 -10.19
N PHE A 14 6.91 -0.34 -11.11
CA PHE A 14 6.41 0.85 -11.77
C PHE A 14 5.14 0.56 -12.57
N ILE A 15 5.10 -0.52 -13.35
CA ILE A 15 3.91 -0.93 -14.11
C ILE A 15 2.74 -1.25 -13.17
N LEU A 16 2.96 -2.03 -12.12
CA LEU A 16 1.92 -2.37 -11.14
C LEU A 16 1.40 -1.13 -10.41
N PHE A 17 2.29 -0.20 -10.06
CA PHE A 17 1.92 1.06 -9.43
C PHE A 17 1.15 1.98 -10.39
N PHE A 18 1.59 2.12 -11.65
CA PHE A 18 0.95 2.97 -12.64
C PHE A 18 -0.39 2.41 -13.12
N PHE A 19 -0.52 1.09 -13.29
CA PHE A 19 -1.80 0.46 -13.62
C PHE A 19 -2.77 0.49 -12.43
N GLY A 20 -2.25 0.34 -11.19
CA GLY A 20 -3.02 0.57 -9.97
C GLY A 20 -3.55 2.01 -9.89
N LEU A 21 -2.69 3.02 -10.06
CA LEU A 21 -3.08 4.44 -10.09
C LEU A 21 -3.99 4.79 -11.27
N GLY A 22 -3.71 4.23 -12.46
CA GLY A 22 -4.51 4.45 -13.66
C GLY A 22 -5.95 3.94 -13.50
N SER A 23 -6.14 2.91 -12.68
CA SER A 23 -7.47 2.41 -12.33
C SER A 23 -8.28 3.45 -11.50
N PHE A 24 -7.63 4.31 -10.72
CA PHE A 24 -8.30 5.40 -9.97
C PHE A 24 -8.54 6.67 -10.81
N ILE A 25 -7.70 6.95 -11.81
CA ILE A 25 -7.77 8.20 -12.59
C ILE A 25 -8.88 8.14 -13.67
N PHE A 26 -9.23 6.95 -14.14
CA PHE A 26 -10.29 6.76 -15.13
C PHE A 26 -11.54 6.15 -14.49
N PRO A 27 -12.48 6.97 -13.97
CA PRO A 27 -13.74 6.46 -13.45
C PRO A 27 -14.50 5.76 -14.59
N SER A 28 -14.71 4.46 -14.42
CA SER A 28 -15.48 3.63 -15.34
C SER A 28 -16.98 3.79 -15.02
N THR A 29 -17.80 3.91 -16.07
CA THR A 29 -19.27 3.91 -15.95
C THR A 29 -19.86 2.54 -15.62
N ILE A 30 -19.05 1.49 -15.67
CA ILE A 30 -19.37 0.12 -15.24
C ILE A 30 -18.98 0.02 -13.75
N PRO A 31 -19.79 -0.60 -12.88
CA PRO A 31 -19.46 -0.77 -11.46
C PRO A 31 -18.03 -1.29 -11.35
N PHE A 32 -17.18 -0.43 -10.79
CA PHE A 32 -15.75 -0.68 -10.70
C PHE A 32 -15.56 -1.97 -9.91
N ASN A 33 -14.87 -2.95 -10.49
CA ASN A 33 -14.59 -4.18 -9.76
C ASN A 33 -13.53 -3.87 -8.70
N TRP A 34 -13.99 -3.46 -7.51
CA TRP A 34 -13.16 -3.04 -6.39
C TRP A 34 -12.13 -4.09 -5.97
N TRP A 35 -12.30 -5.36 -6.39
CA TRP A 35 -11.32 -6.44 -6.24
C TRP A 35 -10.02 -6.25 -7.01
N ILE A 36 -9.98 -5.35 -8.00
CA ILE A 36 -8.75 -5.03 -8.74
C ILE A 36 -7.66 -4.53 -7.78
N ILE A 37 -8.02 -3.64 -6.85
CA ILE A 37 -7.08 -3.02 -5.92
C ILE A 37 -6.42 -4.05 -4.99
N PRO A 38 -7.15 -4.87 -4.20
CA PRO A 38 -6.54 -5.89 -3.36
C PRO A 38 -5.79 -6.95 -4.18
N THR A 39 -6.18 -7.19 -5.45
CA THR A 39 -5.43 -8.07 -6.35
C THR A 39 -4.06 -7.49 -6.68
N PHE A 40 -3.96 -6.20 -7.02
CA PHE A 40 -2.68 -5.53 -7.24
C PHE A 40 -1.84 -5.50 -5.96
N SER A 41 -2.44 -5.20 -4.81
CA SER A 41 -1.76 -5.25 -3.50
C SER A 41 -1.21 -6.65 -3.19
N LEU A 42 -1.95 -7.71 -3.51
CA LEU A 42 -1.50 -9.09 -3.37
C LEU A 42 -0.30 -9.39 -4.28
N LEU A 43 -0.37 -8.99 -5.55
CA LEU A 43 0.72 -9.22 -6.50
C LEU A 43 2.00 -8.49 -6.08
N LEU A 44 1.89 -7.25 -5.60
CA LEU A 44 3.01 -6.49 -5.04
C LEU A 44 3.56 -7.19 -3.78
N PHE A 45 2.70 -7.63 -2.87
CA PHE A 45 3.12 -8.35 -1.67
C PHE A 45 3.87 -9.64 -2.02
N LEU A 46 3.37 -10.46 -2.95
CA LEU A 46 4.02 -11.70 -3.37
C LEU A 46 5.38 -11.46 -4.04
N LEU A 47 5.48 -10.42 -4.86
CA LEU A 47 6.75 -10.03 -5.47
C LEU A 47 7.79 -9.64 -4.42
N GLU A 48 7.37 -8.82 -3.46
CA GLU A 48 8.24 -8.34 -2.39
C GLU A 48 8.64 -9.44 -1.41
N GLN A 49 7.70 -10.33 -1.10
CA GLN A 49 7.93 -11.49 -0.25
C GLN A 49 9.00 -12.42 -0.84
N ARG A 50 9.00 -12.63 -2.16
CA ARG A 50 9.97 -13.50 -2.83
C ARG A 50 11.41 -13.01 -2.65
N ASN A 51 11.60 -11.71 -2.56
CA ASN A 51 12.91 -11.06 -2.51
C ASN A 51 13.36 -10.70 -1.09
N SER A 52 12.53 -10.96 -0.07
CA SER A 52 12.75 -10.50 1.30
C SER A 52 13.11 -11.64 2.27
N PRO A 53 13.98 -11.39 3.26
CA PRO A 53 14.25 -12.37 4.31
C PRO A 53 13.03 -12.56 5.22
N ARG A 54 12.86 -13.77 5.78
CA ARG A 54 11.70 -14.12 6.63
C ARG A 54 11.50 -13.21 7.84
N THR A 55 12.56 -12.59 8.35
CA THR A 55 12.48 -11.63 9.46
C THR A 55 11.69 -10.38 9.08
N ASN A 56 11.80 -9.91 7.83
CA ASN A 56 11.09 -8.74 7.35
C ASN A 56 9.60 -9.03 7.14
N LEU A 57 9.21 -10.29 6.86
CA LEU A 57 7.81 -10.68 6.75
C LEU A 57 7.03 -10.48 8.05
N LYS A 58 7.65 -10.74 9.21
CA LYS A 58 7.00 -10.49 10.50
C LYS A 58 6.68 -9.01 10.69
N ILE A 59 7.64 -8.13 10.36
CA ILE A 59 7.46 -6.68 10.43
C ILE A 59 6.38 -6.25 9.44
N ALA A 60 6.41 -6.78 8.22
CA ALA A 60 5.42 -6.47 7.19
C ALA A 60 4.00 -6.83 7.61
N PHE A 61 3.79 -8.01 8.21
CA PHE A 61 2.47 -8.39 8.72
C PHE A 61 2.01 -7.53 9.90
N ILE A 62 2.93 -7.11 10.79
CA ILE A 62 2.60 -6.19 11.88
C ILE A 62 2.16 -4.84 11.31
N VAL A 63 2.89 -4.29 10.33
CA VAL A 63 2.55 -3.02 9.69
C VAL A 63 1.22 -3.13 8.92
N GLY A 64 1.03 -4.18 8.12
CA GLY A 64 -0.21 -4.41 7.40
C GLY A 64 -1.41 -4.56 8.34
N PHE A 65 -1.26 -5.31 9.43
CA PHE A 65 -2.32 -5.48 10.42
C PHE A 65 -2.64 -4.17 11.15
N PHE A 66 -1.62 -3.38 11.47
CA PHE A 66 -1.79 -2.07 12.07
C PHE A 66 -2.56 -1.13 11.14
N LEU A 67 -2.18 -1.05 9.86
CA LEU A 67 -2.85 -0.20 8.87
C LEU A 67 -4.30 -0.62 8.66
N MET A 68 -4.56 -1.91 8.48
CA MET A 68 -5.93 -2.45 8.38
C MET A 68 -6.77 -2.13 9.63
N SER A 69 -6.21 -2.29 10.83
CA SER A 69 -6.94 -2.02 12.08
C SER A 69 -7.18 -0.52 12.29
N PHE A 70 -6.20 0.31 11.93
CA PHE A 70 -6.30 1.76 11.99
C PHE A 70 -7.40 2.26 11.06
N ASP A 71 -7.35 1.85 9.80
CA ASP A 71 -8.32 2.15 8.76
C ASP A 71 -9.74 1.71 9.17
N PHE A 72 -9.87 0.45 9.63
CA PHE A 72 -11.13 -0.07 10.14
C PHE A 72 -11.69 0.76 11.29
N ALA A 73 -10.87 1.16 12.25
CA ALA A 73 -11.33 1.97 13.38
C ALA A 73 -11.75 3.37 12.93
N PHE A 74 -10.96 4.02 12.07
CA PHE A 74 -11.21 5.39 11.62
C PHE A 74 -12.45 5.49 10.72
N GLU A 75 -12.65 4.56 9.79
CA GLU A 75 -13.84 4.55 8.95
C GLU A 75 -15.12 4.28 9.75
N ASN A 76 -15.08 3.35 10.70
CA ASN A 76 -16.23 3.07 11.57
C ASN A 76 -16.55 4.25 12.49
N ILE A 77 -15.53 4.87 13.10
CA ILE A 77 -15.72 6.07 13.94
C ILE A 77 -16.20 7.25 13.08
N GLY A 78 -15.63 7.43 11.88
CA GLY A 78 -15.99 8.46 10.91
C GLY A 78 -17.45 8.37 10.49
N THR A 79 -17.89 7.15 10.17
CA THR A 79 -19.27 6.87 9.78
C THR A 79 -20.24 7.05 10.95
N LEU A 80 -19.88 6.54 12.14
CA LEU A 80 -20.74 6.61 13.32
C LEU A 80 -20.90 8.04 13.87
N LEU A 81 -19.82 8.82 13.93
CA LEU A 81 -19.81 10.14 14.57
C LEU A 81 -20.12 11.28 13.59
N PHE A 82 -19.70 11.17 12.33
CA PHE A 82 -19.76 12.27 11.38
C PHE A 82 -20.63 11.96 10.14
N GLY A 83 -21.10 10.72 9.97
CA GLY A 83 -21.88 10.32 8.80
C GLY A 83 -21.11 10.39 7.47
N TYR A 84 -19.78 10.56 7.53
CA TYR A 84 -18.89 10.54 6.37
C TYR A 84 -18.35 9.12 6.15
N TRP A 85 -17.87 8.84 4.94
CA TRP A 85 -17.14 7.60 4.58
C TRP A 85 -17.96 6.30 4.56
N GLY A 86 -19.29 6.37 4.71
CA GLY A 86 -20.15 5.22 4.44
C GLY A 86 -20.16 4.86 2.95
N THR A 87 -19.60 3.71 2.60
CA THR A 87 -19.55 3.23 1.21
C THR A 87 -20.78 2.38 0.88
N SER A 88 -21.43 2.65 -0.26
CA SER A 88 -22.64 1.94 -0.72
C SER A 88 -22.42 1.08 -1.98
N GLY A 89 -21.21 1.11 -2.54
CA GLY A 89 -20.86 0.42 -3.80
C GLY A 89 -19.99 -0.84 -3.65
N SER A 90 -19.75 -1.35 -2.44
CA SER A 90 -18.89 -2.53 -2.24
C SER A 90 -19.67 -3.85 -2.30
N SER A 91 -18.96 -4.95 -2.61
CA SER A 91 -19.59 -6.26 -2.74
C SER A 91 -19.86 -6.90 -1.37
N PHE A 92 -19.05 -6.55 -0.36
CA PHE A 92 -19.13 -7.11 0.99
C PHE A 92 -18.48 -6.15 2.02
N SER A 93 -19.29 -5.58 2.91
CA SER A 93 -18.81 -4.68 3.97
C SER A 93 -18.90 -5.31 5.36
N ILE A 94 -17.91 -5.02 6.20
CA ILE A 94 -17.94 -5.30 7.64
C ILE A 94 -18.15 -3.96 8.33
N LEU A 95 -19.37 -3.76 8.86
CA LEU A 95 -19.83 -2.46 9.36
C LEU A 95 -19.75 -1.39 8.24
N ALA A 96 -19.01 -0.31 8.46
CA ALA A 96 -18.85 0.77 7.48
C ALA A 96 -17.80 0.48 6.39
N VAL A 97 -16.98 -0.57 6.56
CA VAL A 97 -15.71 -0.73 5.83
C VAL A 97 -15.81 -1.89 4.83
N PRO A 98 -15.52 -1.65 3.53
CA PRO A 98 -15.43 -2.71 2.54
C PRO A 98 -14.29 -3.69 2.81
N ILE A 99 -14.52 -4.99 2.58
CA ILE A 99 -13.46 -6.00 2.73
C ILE A 99 -12.32 -5.77 1.73
N GLU A 100 -12.63 -5.23 0.55
CA GLU A 100 -11.67 -4.88 -0.49
C GLU A 100 -10.67 -3.82 0.01
N VAL A 101 -11.15 -2.84 0.78
CA VAL A 101 -10.33 -1.80 1.41
C VAL A 101 -9.47 -2.41 2.52
N MET A 102 -10.05 -3.23 3.41
CA MET A 102 -9.30 -3.92 4.46
C MET A 102 -8.16 -4.78 3.90
N LEU A 103 -8.41 -5.54 2.83
CA LEU A 103 -7.41 -6.37 2.17
C LEU A 103 -6.32 -5.53 1.50
N THR A 104 -6.70 -4.40 0.90
CA THR A 104 -5.76 -3.44 0.31
C THR A 104 -4.86 -2.83 1.38
N CYS A 105 -5.41 -2.38 2.50
CA CYS A 105 -4.66 -1.83 3.62
C CYS A 105 -3.69 -2.86 4.21
N PHE A 106 -4.14 -4.11 4.38
CA PHE A 106 -3.30 -5.18 4.88
C PHE A 106 -2.17 -5.56 3.92
N LEU A 107 -2.52 -5.96 2.69
CA LEU A 107 -1.55 -6.48 1.71
C LEU A 107 -0.68 -5.37 1.14
N GLY A 108 -1.26 -4.21 0.84
CA GLY A 108 -0.55 -3.03 0.37
C GLY A 108 0.39 -2.49 1.43
N GLY A 109 -0.06 -2.39 2.68
CA GLY A 109 0.78 -2.02 3.82
C GLY A 109 1.94 -2.99 4.07
N ALA A 110 1.67 -4.30 3.98
CA ALA A 110 2.70 -5.32 4.10
C ALA A 110 3.69 -5.29 2.94
N ALA A 111 3.22 -5.13 1.70
CA ALA A 111 4.07 -5.00 0.51
C ALA A 111 4.98 -3.77 0.63
N TRP A 112 4.41 -2.65 1.05
CA TRP A 112 5.13 -1.40 1.29
C TRP A 112 6.22 -1.54 2.36
N ALA A 113 5.92 -2.20 3.48
CA ALA A 113 6.92 -2.45 4.52
C ALA A 113 8.09 -3.31 4.02
N LEU A 114 7.81 -4.32 3.18
CA LEU A 114 8.86 -5.12 2.54
C LEU A 114 9.66 -4.32 1.52
N TYR A 115 9.00 -3.50 0.71
CA TYR A 115 9.64 -2.60 -0.24
C TYR A 115 10.58 -1.62 0.48
N ILE A 116 10.11 -0.94 1.52
CA ILE A 116 10.96 -0.02 2.28
C ILE A 116 12.14 -0.75 2.89
N THR A 117 11.92 -1.89 3.54
CA THR A 117 13.04 -2.59 4.19
C THR A 117 14.09 -3.08 3.19
N SER A 118 13.68 -3.48 1.99
CA SER A 118 14.59 -3.94 0.93
C SER A 118 15.24 -2.81 0.14
N ALA A 119 14.48 -1.80 -0.28
CA ALA A 119 14.97 -0.60 -0.94
C ALA A 119 15.91 0.19 -0.02
N HIS A 120 15.57 0.29 1.27
CA HIS A 120 16.42 0.91 2.28
C HIS A 120 17.75 0.19 2.43
N ALA A 121 17.76 -1.15 2.52
CA ALA A 121 18.99 -1.93 2.63
C ALA A 121 19.93 -1.70 1.42
N LEU A 122 19.36 -1.67 0.22
CA LEU A 122 20.09 -1.36 -1.03
C LEU A 122 20.62 0.08 -1.06
N PHE A 123 19.80 1.04 -0.63
CA PHE A 123 20.14 2.45 -0.66
C PHE A 123 21.21 2.80 0.37
N VAL A 124 21.11 2.26 1.60
CA VAL A 124 22.16 2.37 2.63
C VAL A 124 23.46 1.77 2.11
N LEU A 125 23.45 0.54 1.59
CA LEU A 125 24.66 -0.09 1.03
C LEU A 125 25.35 0.77 -0.05
N LYS A 126 24.58 1.49 -0.86
CA LYS A 126 25.10 2.26 -2.01
C LYS A 126 25.53 3.68 -1.65
N PHE A 127 24.91 4.31 -0.65
CA PHE A 127 25.09 5.73 -0.36
C PHE A 127 25.56 6.06 1.06
N GLN A 128 25.70 5.08 1.96
CA GLN A 128 26.17 5.28 3.34
C GLN A 128 27.52 6.00 3.41
N ASN A 129 28.40 5.83 2.42
CA ASN A 129 29.70 6.53 2.37
C ASN A 129 29.64 7.96 1.80
N ARG A 130 28.49 8.43 1.29
CA ARG A 130 28.37 9.76 0.66
C ARG A 130 27.53 10.77 1.44
N PHE A 131 26.73 10.33 2.41
CA PHE A 131 25.84 11.21 3.16
C PHE A 131 25.85 10.89 4.65
N ASN A 132 26.05 11.91 5.49
CA ASN A 132 26.13 11.81 6.95
C ASN A 132 24.76 11.95 7.67
N GLY A 133 23.66 12.23 6.94
CA GLY A 133 22.33 12.42 7.52
C GLY A 133 21.47 11.15 7.52
N PRO A 134 20.38 11.10 8.31
CA PRO A 134 19.45 9.98 8.30
C PRO A 134 18.58 10.03 7.03
N LEU A 135 19.16 9.67 5.88
CA LEU A 135 18.45 9.47 4.60
C LEU A 135 17.26 8.51 4.73
N ARG A 136 17.31 7.66 5.75
CA ARG A 136 16.21 6.84 6.22
C ARG A 136 14.90 7.63 6.41
N THR A 137 14.96 8.80 7.03
CA THR A 137 13.77 9.57 7.38
C THR A 137 13.13 10.18 6.13
N TYR A 138 13.94 10.69 5.20
CA TYR A 138 13.43 11.31 3.97
C TYR A 138 12.73 10.32 3.04
N LEU A 139 13.28 9.11 2.90
CA LEU A 139 12.65 8.06 2.10
C LEU A 139 11.33 7.58 2.73
N ILE A 140 11.30 7.38 4.05
CA ILE A 140 10.07 7.01 4.76
C ILE A 140 8.99 8.09 4.63
N VAL A 141 9.36 9.37 4.73
CA VAL A 141 8.41 10.49 4.60
C VAL A 141 7.87 10.60 3.18
N LEU A 142 8.72 10.44 2.15
CA LEU A 142 8.29 10.44 0.75
C LEU A 142 7.30 9.31 0.47
N ASP A 143 7.63 8.11 0.96
CA ASP A 143 6.80 6.92 0.78
C ASP A 143 5.46 7.02 1.54
N LEU A 144 5.45 7.60 2.74
CA LEU A 144 4.22 7.91 3.49
C LEU A 144 3.36 8.96 2.78
N PHE A 145 3.98 9.96 2.16
CA PHE A 145 3.28 10.99 1.39
C PHE A 145 2.55 10.38 0.17
N PHE A 146 3.22 9.52 -0.60
CA PHE A 146 2.60 8.82 -1.73
C PHE A 146 1.51 7.84 -1.27
N PHE A 147 1.72 7.13 -0.16
CA PHE A 147 0.72 6.24 0.42
C PHE A 147 -0.54 7.02 0.85
N GLY A 148 -0.37 8.15 1.54
CA GLY A 148 -1.47 9.01 1.96
C GLY A 148 -2.24 9.62 0.79
N MET A 149 -1.56 10.10 -0.26
CA MET A 149 -2.23 10.58 -1.47
C MET A 149 -2.96 9.46 -2.22
N GLY A 150 -2.37 8.26 -2.30
CA GLY A 150 -2.99 7.10 -2.93
C GLY A 150 -4.25 6.64 -2.19
N GLY A 151 -4.20 6.59 -0.86
CA GLY A 151 -5.36 6.28 -0.01
C GLY A 151 -6.47 7.32 -0.17
N ALA A 152 -6.14 8.61 -0.11
CA ALA A 152 -7.12 9.68 -0.30
C ALA A 152 -7.77 9.68 -1.69
N ALA A 153 -7.02 9.35 -2.74
CA ALA A 153 -7.56 9.21 -4.10
C ALA A 153 -8.49 7.99 -4.23
N ALA A 154 -8.16 6.88 -3.55
CA ALA A 154 -8.99 5.69 -3.51
C ALA A 154 -10.32 5.94 -2.78
N GLU A 155 -10.28 6.59 -1.62
CA GLU A 155 -11.46 6.99 -0.88
C GLU A 155 -12.34 7.96 -1.66
N TRP A 156 -11.76 8.98 -2.30
CA TRP A 156 -12.52 9.92 -3.14
C TRP A 156 -13.26 9.19 -4.26
N SER A 157 -12.66 8.15 -4.82
CA SER A 157 -13.27 7.32 -5.87
C SER A 157 -14.38 6.40 -5.33
N LEU A 158 -14.32 6.02 -4.05
CA LEU A 158 -15.32 5.18 -3.36
C LEU A 158 -16.54 5.97 -2.87
N ILE A 159 -16.39 7.28 -2.67
CA ILE A 159 -17.45 8.19 -2.19
C ILE A 159 -18.33 8.72 -3.32
N GLN A 160 -17.80 8.83 -4.56
CA GLN A 160 -18.55 9.23 -5.76
C GLN A 160 -19.54 8.16 -6.23
#